data_AF-A0A1V5S4B1-F1
#
_entry.id   AF-A0A1V5S4B1-F1
#
_cell.length_a   1.000
_cell.length_b   1.000
_cell.length_c   1.000
_cell.angle_alpha   90.00
_cell.angle_beta   90.00
_cell.angle_gamma   90.00
#
_symmetry.space_group_name_H-M   'P 1'
#
loop_
_entity.id
_entity.type
_entity.pdbx_description
1 polymer ?
#
loop_
_entity_poly.entity_id
_entity_poly.type
_entity_poly.pdbx_seq_one_letter_code
_entity_poly.pdbx_strand_id
1 'polypeptide(L)' 'MDNYSERIIAFRLAMSMANTMLKRGIISNYDYKKIQQVMAEKYGISLSSIFLT' A
#
# COMPACT_ATOMS: atom_id res chain seq x y z
N MET A 1 -21.88 2.01 5.52
CA MET A 1 -20.70 1.25 5.03
C MET A 1 -19.48 2.05 5.45
N ASP A 2 -18.63 1.46 6.28
CA ASP A 2 -17.54 2.16 6.97
C ASP A 2 -16.45 2.64 6.00
N ASN A 3 -16.13 3.94 6.05
CA ASN A 3 -15.08 4.62 5.29
C ASN A 3 -13.73 3.89 5.43
N TYR A 4 -13.48 3.17 6.53
CA TYR A 4 -12.23 2.41 6.71
C TYR A 4 -12.04 1.28 5.69
N SER A 5 -13.09 0.54 5.35
CA SER A 5 -13.03 -0.56 4.38
C SER A 5 -12.66 -0.05 2.98
N GLU A 6 -13.22 1.09 2.59
CA GLU A 6 -12.90 1.74 1.31
C GLU A 6 -11.45 2.19 1.25
N ARG A 7 -10.93 2.76 2.36
CA ARG A 7 -9.52 3.15 2.47
C ARG A 7 -8.58 1.94 2.35
N ILE A 8 -8.90 0.82 3.00
CA ILE A 8 -8.13 -0.43 2.87
C ILE A 8 -8.13 -0.95 1.43
N ILE A 9 -9.27 -0.94 0.75
CA ILE A 9 -9.37 -1.39 -0.63
C ILE A 9 -8.50 -0.52 -1.54
N ALA A 10 -8.58 0.81 -1.40
CA ALA A 10 -7.78 1.75 -2.17
C ALA A 10 -6.27 1.57 -1.93
N PHE A 11 -5.86 1.34 -0.68
CA PHE A 11 -4.48 1.04 -0.34
C PHE A 11 -4.00 -0.27 -0.99
N ARG A 12 -4.76 -1.36 -0.86
CA ARG A 12 -4.39 -2.67 -1.43
C ARG A 12 -4.29 -2.60 -2.95
N LEU A 13 -5.17 -1.85 -3.61
CA LEU A 13 -5.11 -1.64 -5.05
C LEU A 13 -3.81 -0.92 -5.45
N ALA A 14 -3.45 0.16 -4.74
CA ALA A 14 -2.20 0.87 -4.97
C ALA A 14 -0.97 -0.03 -4.77
N MET A 15 -0.97 -0.84 -3.71
CA MET A 15 0.14 -1.77 -3.44
C MET A 15 0.23 -2.93 -4.44
N SER A 16 -0.89 -3.40 -4.98
CA SER A 16 -0.89 -4.41 -6.05
C SER A 16 -0.20 -3.90 -7.32
N MET A 17 -0.46 -2.65 -7.70
CA MET A 17 0.24 -1.99 -8.81
C MET A 17 1.73 -1.81 -8.51
N ALA A 18 2.08 -1.31 -7.32
CA ALA A 18 3.48 -1.16 -6.91
C ALA A 18 4.24 -2.50 -6.91
N ASN A 19 3.60 -3.58 -6.47
CA ASN A 19 4.18 -4.92 -6.48
C ASN A 19 4.41 -5.43 -7.91
N THR A 20 3.50 -5.12 -8.83
CA THR A 20 3.67 -5.45 -10.25
C THR A 20 4.86 -4.69 -10.85
N MET A 21 5.00 -3.41 -10.51
CA MET A 21 6.14 -2.58 -10.93
C MET A 21 7.45 -3.12 -10.37
N LEU A 22 7.47 -3.53 -9.10
CA LEU A 22 8.63 -4.15 -8.45
C LEU A 22 9.04 -5.45 -9.15
N LYS A 23 8.09 -6.35 -9.39
CA LYS A 23 8.35 -7.64 -10.08
C LYS A 23 8.87 -7.47 -11.50
N ARG A 24 8.51 -6.36 -12.16
CA ARG A 24 9.00 -5.99 -13.49
C ARG A 24 10.33 -5.24 -13.47
N GLY A 25 10.89 -4.97 -12.29
CA GLY A 25 12.13 -4.20 -12.13
C GLY A 25 11.99 -2.71 -12.46
N ILE A 26 10.76 -2.18 -12.54
CA ILE A 26 10.49 -0.76 -12.83
C ILE A 26 10.84 0.12 -11.64
N ILE A 27 10.64 -0.40 -10.42
CA ILE A 27 10.96 0.27 -9.16
C ILE A 27 11.83 -0.64 -8.29
N SER A 28 12.64 -0.03 -7.43
CA SER A 28 13.43 -0.79 -6.47
C SER A 28 12.61 -1.20 -5.23
N ASN A 29 13.17 -2.09 -4.41
CA ASN A 29 12.60 -2.39 -3.09
C ASN A 29 12.51 -1.15 -2.18
N TYR A 30 13.43 -0.20 -2.34
CA TYR A 30 13.40 1.06 -1.59
C TYR A 30 12.21 1.93 -2.01
N ASP A 31 11.98 2.07 -3.31
CA ASP A 31 10.84 2.80 -3.86
C ASP A 31 9.52 2.15 -3.46
N TYR A 32 9.45 0.82 -3.48
CA TYR A 32 8.27 0.08 -3.03
C TYR A 32 7.93 0.39 -1.56
N LYS A 33 8.92 0.40 -0.67
CA LYS A 33 8.73 0.77 0.76
C LYS A 33 8.29 2.23 0.91
N LYS A 34 8.84 3.14 0.11
CA LYS A 34 8.44 4.56 0.13
C LYS A 34 7.00 4.74 -0.34
N ILE A 35 6.58 4.05 -1.41
CA ILE A 35 5.19 4.03 -1.88
C ILE A 35 4.28 3.47 -0.78
N GLN A 36 4.68 2.38 -0.12
CA GLN A 36 3.92 1.78 0.97
C GLN A 36 3.67 2.79 2.10
N GLN A 37 4.71 3.51 2.53
CA GLN A 37 4.59 4.52 3.58
C GLN A 37 3.66 5.66 3.16
N VAL A 38 3.87 6.24 1.98
CA VAL A 38 3.05 7.36 1.47
C VAL A 38 1.57 6.94 1.33
N MET A 39 1.30 5.73 0.84
CA MET A 39 -0.07 5.23 0.70
C MET A 39 -0.73 4.95 2.06
N ALA A 40 0.03 4.45 3.03
CA ALA A 40 -0.47 4.21 4.39
C ALA A 40 -0.86 5.54 5.06
N GLU A 41 0.00 6.56 4.97
CA GLU A 41 -0.29 7.92 5.44
C GLU A 41 -1.50 8.53 4.72
N LYS A 42 -1.55 8.44 3.38
CA LYS A 42 -2.64 8.98 2.56
C LYS A 42 -4.01 8.42 2.94
N TYR A 43 -4.10 7.12 3.19
CA TYR A 43 -5.36 6.46 3.52
C TYR A 43 -5.60 6.34 5.03
N GLY A 44 -4.74 6.94 5.87
CA GLY A 44 -4.85 6.87 7.33
C GLY A 44 -4.86 5.43 7.84
N ILE A 45 -4.09 4.55 7.19
CA ILE A 45 -3.97 3.14 7.57
C ILE A 45 -2.68 3.00 8.33
N SER A 46 -2.76 2.53 9.57
CA SER A 46 -1.53 2.12 10.27
C SER A 46 -0.94 0.92 9.56
N LEU A 47 0.37 0.96 9.27
CA LEU A 47 1.09 -0.21 8.75
C LEU A 47 0.95 -1.41 9.69
N SER A 48 0.87 -1.19 11.01
CA SER A 48 0.59 -2.25 11.98
C SER A 48 -0.76 -2.96 11.76
N SER A 49 -1.76 -2.25 11.24
CA SER A 49 -3.08 -2.82 10.90
C SER A 49 -3.06 -3.70 9.64
N ILE A 50 -2.02 -3.58 8.81
CA ILE A 50 -1.85 -4.38 7.58
C ILE A 50 -1.04 -5.66 7.87
N PHE A 51 -0.20 -5.65 8.90
CA PHE A 51 0.63 -6.80 9.32
C PHE A 51 0.00 -7.67 10.42
N LEU A 52 -1.25 -7.41 10.82
CA LEU A 52 -2.05 -8.32 11.65
C LEU A 52 -2.79 -9.33 10.77
N THR A 53 -2.08 -10.25 10.11
CA THR A 53 -2.64 -11.50 9.58
C THR A 53 -1.54 -12.54 9.48
#